data_AF-A0A6J6Q2S1-F1
#
_entry.id   AF-A0A6J6Q2S1-F1
#
_cell.length_a   1.000
_cell.length_b   1.000
_cell.length_c   1.000
_cell.angle_alpha   90.00
_cell.angle_beta   90.00
_cell.angle_gamma   90.00
#
_symmetry.space_group_name_H-M   'P 1'
#
loop_
_entity.id
_entity.type
_entity.pdbx_description
1 polymer ?
#
loop_
_entity_poly.entity_id
_entity_poly.type
_entity_poly.pdbx_seq_one_letter_code
_entity_poly.pdbx_strand_id
1 'polypeptide(L)'
;MSQFDTHDILPPDPDLEVLHDREYRVRAFRKDPNLLIRGAVRDQKPPRLYLEDDNDPLTIHHMQLDLEVAFPSLEIVGATVHFETHPNDVCPRIVDHYEKLIGLSIARGFTHRVRELFGGPRGCTHTTALLQAMAPVAVQCFWSMRASQSRQESELNAGNVSFVPRELTEEEKRAQWAMNLNTCHVWDEEGEFVERIKNGEQLAPPLFARQRMIDLGYDPEEWRSRMRG
;
A
#
# COMPACT_ATOMS: atom_id res chain seq x y z
N MET A 1 7.44 19.03 -11.04
CA MET A 1 8.21 18.35 -9.99
C MET A 1 7.43 17.14 -9.51
N SER A 2 8.07 16.00 -9.29
CA SER A 2 7.42 14.81 -8.72
C SER A 2 6.93 15.12 -7.29
N GLN A 3 5.77 14.58 -6.90
CA GLN A 3 5.26 14.67 -5.52
C GLN A 3 6.06 13.78 -4.54
N PHE A 4 6.86 12.86 -5.06
CA PHE A 4 7.60 11.86 -4.31
C PHE A 4 9.07 11.86 -4.71
N ASP A 5 9.91 11.36 -3.81
CA ASP A 5 11.30 11.05 -4.10
C ASP A 5 11.41 10.07 -5.28
N THR A 6 12.38 10.31 -6.17
CA THR A 6 12.66 9.51 -7.36
C THR A 6 14.12 9.04 -7.42
N HIS A 7 14.90 9.22 -6.34
CA HIS A 7 16.21 8.60 -6.23
C HIS A 7 16.07 7.07 -6.22
N ASP A 8 17.15 6.38 -6.57
CA ASP A 8 17.21 4.92 -6.53
C ASP A 8 16.96 4.40 -5.11
N ILE A 9 16.22 3.30 -5.02
CA ILE A 9 15.93 2.62 -3.75
C ILE A 9 17.03 1.62 -3.38
N LEU A 10 17.83 1.18 -4.37
CA LEU A 10 18.96 0.30 -4.18
C LEU A 10 20.23 1.11 -3.87
N PRO A 11 21.16 0.56 -3.08
CA PRO A 11 22.51 1.11 -3.02
C PRO A 11 23.19 0.98 -4.39
N PRO A 12 24.32 1.67 -4.62
CA PRO A 12 25.09 1.53 -5.86
C PRO A 12 25.45 0.07 -6.14
N ASP A 13 25.39 -0.32 -7.41
CA ASP A 13 25.71 -1.67 -7.85
C ASP A 13 27.16 -2.04 -7.54
N PRO A 14 27.44 -3.29 -7.15
CA PRO A 14 28.80 -3.82 -7.12
C PRO A 14 29.33 -4.01 -8.56
N ASP A 15 30.64 -4.24 -8.68
CA ASP A 15 31.28 -4.57 -9.97
C ASP A 15 30.99 -6.03 -10.37
N LEU A 16 29.74 -6.31 -10.74
CA LEU A 16 29.23 -7.62 -11.15
C LEU A 16 28.30 -7.48 -12.36
N GLU A 17 28.15 -8.57 -13.11
CA GLU A 17 27.19 -8.61 -14.22
C GLU A 17 25.75 -8.55 -13.71
N VAL A 18 24.99 -7.58 -14.21
CA VAL A 18 23.54 -7.50 -13.98
C VAL A 18 22.86 -8.53 -14.87
N LEU A 19 21.92 -9.31 -14.32
CA LEU A 19 21.19 -10.34 -15.07
C LEU A 19 19.69 -10.08 -15.19
N HIS A 20 19.15 -9.26 -14.29
CA HIS A 20 17.73 -9.01 -14.19
C HIS A 20 17.48 -7.84 -13.25
N ASP A 21 16.52 -7.00 -13.61
CA ASP A 21 16.01 -5.97 -12.72
C ASP A 21 14.49 -6.10 -12.59
N ARG A 22 13.97 -5.88 -11.38
CA ARG A 22 12.54 -5.91 -11.10
C ARG A 22 12.17 -4.72 -10.24
N GLU A 23 11.20 -3.95 -10.71
CA GLU A 23 10.55 -2.93 -9.91
C GLU A 23 9.10 -3.29 -9.60
N TYR A 24 8.68 -2.95 -8.38
CA TYR A 24 7.27 -2.82 -8.04
C TYR A 24 6.97 -1.35 -7.82
N ARG A 25 5.85 -0.89 -8.37
CA ARG A 25 5.30 0.43 -8.04
C ARG A 25 3.86 0.28 -7.61
N VAL A 26 3.55 0.76 -6.41
CA VAL A 26 2.18 0.81 -5.91
C VAL A 26 1.86 2.24 -5.52
N ARG A 27 0.71 2.74 -5.98
CA ARG A 27 0.19 4.06 -5.65
C ARG A 27 -1.27 3.96 -5.25
N ALA A 28 -1.61 4.60 -4.15
CA ALA A 28 -2.99 4.73 -3.70
C ALA A 28 -3.52 6.12 -4.00
N PHE A 29 -4.79 6.18 -4.36
CA PHE A 29 -5.53 7.39 -4.65
C PHE A 29 -6.84 7.36 -3.86
N ARG A 30 -7.28 8.54 -3.40
CA ARG A 30 -8.65 8.73 -2.97
C ARG A 30 -9.57 8.63 -4.18
N LYS A 31 -10.61 7.80 -4.10
CA LYS A 31 -11.68 7.68 -5.09
C LYS A 31 -13.01 7.68 -4.33
N ASP A 32 -13.43 8.84 -3.85
CA ASP A 32 -14.44 8.95 -2.79
C ASP A 32 -15.73 8.14 -3.07
N PRO A 33 -16.25 7.42 -2.06
CA PRO A 33 -15.71 7.27 -0.69
C PRO A 33 -14.57 6.24 -0.57
N ASN A 34 -14.22 5.57 -1.67
CA ASN A 34 -13.32 4.43 -1.74
C ASN A 34 -11.85 4.84 -1.94
N LEU A 35 -11.00 3.83 -2.02
CA LEU A 35 -9.60 3.89 -2.41
C LEU A 35 -9.42 3.23 -3.78
N LEU A 36 -8.59 3.83 -4.64
CA LEU A 36 -8.03 3.16 -5.80
C LEU A 36 -6.56 2.85 -5.51
N ILE A 37 -6.17 1.59 -5.62
CA ILE A 37 -4.78 1.14 -5.44
C ILE A 37 -4.30 0.59 -6.77
N ARG A 38 -3.36 1.31 -7.38
CA ARG A 38 -2.72 0.93 -8.63
C ARG A 38 -1.37 0.29 -8.35
N GLY A 39 -1.19 -0.94 -8.76
CA GLY A 39 0.07 -1.67 -8.73
C GLY A 39 0.60 -1.91 -10.15
N ALA A 40 1.92 -1.92 -10.28
CA ALA A 40 2.61 -2.43 -11.45
C ALA A 40 3.85 -3.20 -11.03
N VAL A 41 4.17 -4.26 -11.78
CA VAL A 41 5.45 -4.95 -11.74
C VAL A 41 6.06 -4.89 -13.13
N ARG A 42 7.36 -4.57 -13.19
CA ARG A 42 8.12 -4.62 -14.43
C ARG A 42 9.41 -5.39 -14.21
N ASP A 43 9.61 -6.41 -15.02
CA ASP A 43 10.84 -7.18 -15.10
C ASP A 43 11.59 -6.83 -16.37
N GLN A 44 12.89 -6.59 -16.22
CA GLN A 44 13.76 -6.24 -17.32
C GLN A 44 15.00 -7.13 -17.38
N LYS A 45 15.54 -7.25 -18.59
CA LYS A 45 16.87 -7.76 -18.87
C LYS A 45 17.75 -6.62 -19.35
N PRO A 46 19.02 -6.57 -18.92
CA PRO A 46 19.93 -5.54 -19.40
C PRO A 46 20.20 -5.70 -20.89
N PRO A 47 20.68 -4.62 -21.54
CA PRO A 47 21.17 -4.67 -22.91
C PRO A 47 22.15 -5.82 -23.14
N ARG A 48 22.16 -6.34 -24.36
CA ARG A 48 23.13 -7.32 -24.87
C ARG A 48 23.12 -8.69 -24.19
N LEU A 49 22.23 -8.93 -23.21
CA LEU A 49 22.17 -10.23 -22.51
C LEU A 49 21.71 -11.37 -23.41
N TYR A 50 20.71 -11.14 -24.27
CA TYR A 50 20.17 -12.17 -25.17
C TYR A 50 20.65 -12.02 -26.61
N LEU A 51 20.90 -10.79 -27.06
CA LEU A 51 21.32 -10.46 -28.42
C LEU A 51 22.47 -9.46 -28.32
N GLU A 52 23.68 -9.84 -28.75
CA GLU A 52 24.89 -9.03 -28.57
C GLU A 52 24.80 -7.61 -29.17
N ASP A 53 24.01 -7.45 -30.24
CA ASP A 53 23.81 -6.17 -30.94
C ASP A 53 22.66 -5.31 -30.37
N ASP A 54 21.90 -5.81 -29.39
CA ASP A 54 20.77 -5.10 -28.77
C ASP A 54 21.25 -4.22 -27.62
N ASN A 55 21.25 -2.90 -27.84
CA ASN A 55 21.76 -1.92 -26.88
C ASN A 55 20.69 -1.42 -25.89
N ASP A 56 19.44 -1.89 -26.02
CA ASP A 56 18.33 -1.47 -25.16
C ASP A 56 17.98 -2.57 -24.12
N PRO A 57 17.45 -2.19 -22.94
CA PRO A 57 16.93 -3.16 -22.00
C PRO A 57 15.63 -3.78 -22.54
N LEU A 58 15.44 -5.06 -22.27
CA LEU A 58 14.25 -5.79 -22.67
C LEU A 58 13.28 -5.93 -21.50
N THR A 59 12.10 -5.34 -21.63
CA THR A 59 11.00 -5.63 -20.70
C THR A 59 10.41 -6.99 -21.05
N ILE A 60 10.40 -7.91 -20.10
CA ILE A 60 9.95 -9.30 -20.32
C ILE A 60 8.65 -9.62 -19.59
N HIS A 61 8.37 -8.90 -18.51
CA HIS A 61 7.08 -8.92 -17.83
C HIS A 61 6.69 -7.49 -17.48
N HIS A 62 5.45 -7.11 -17.79
CA HIS A 62 4.86 -5.86 -17.34
C HIS A 62 3.39 -6.09 -17.07
N MET A 63 3.04 -6.19 -15.80
CA MET A 63 1.66 -6.40 -15.35
C MET A 63 1.22 -5.24 -14.51
N GLN A 64 -0.02 -4.81 -14.73
CA GLN A 64 -0.65 -3.69 -14.06
C GLN A 64 -1.95 -4.16 -13.43
N LEU A 65 -2.27 -3.61 -12.27
CA LEU A 65 -3.46 -3.97 -11.50
C LEU A 65 -4.03 -2.75 -10.80
N ASP A 66 -5.32 -2.50 -11.03
CA ASP A 66 -6.11 -1.54 -10.28
C ASP A 66 -7.08 -2.28 -9.36
N LEU A 67 -7.00 -2.00 -8.07
CA LEU A 67 -7.95 -2.46 -7.05
C LEU A 67 -8.75 -1.27 -6.53
N GLU A 68 -10.06 -1.32 -6.69
CA GLU A 68 -10.96 -0.42 -5.97
C GLU A 68 -11.34 -1.07 -4.64
N VAL A 69 -11.10 -0.35 -3.55
CA VAL A 69 -11.22 -0.85 -2.19
C VAL A 69 -12.19 0.04 -1.41
N ALA A 70 -13.26 -0.55 -0.90
CA ALA A 70 -14.23 0.12 -0.06
C ALA A 70 -13.58 0.60 1.25
N PHE A 71 -13.94 1.80 1.68
CA PHE A 71 -13.50 2.37 2.96
C PHE A 71 -14.72 2.57 3.87
N PRO A 72 -14.67 2.17 5.16
CA PRO A 72 -13.50 1.71 5.92
C PRO A 72 -13.30 0.17 5.92
N SER A 73 -14.13 -0.61 5.23
CA SER A 73 -14.12 -2.09 5.33
C SER A 73 -12.89 -2.77 4.73
N LEU A 74 -12.19 -2.08 3.83
CA LEU A 74 -11.08 -2.64 3.04
C LEU A 74 -11.49 -3.85 2.20
N GLU A 75 -12.74 -3.92 1.77
CA GLU A 75 -13.22 -4.91 0.80
C GLU A 75 -12.90 -4.47 -0.63
N ILE A 76 -12.40 -5.38 -1.46
CA ILE A 76 -12.17 -5.12 -2.87
C ILE A 76 -13.53 -5.13 -3.59
N VAL A 77 -13.93 -3.99 -4.14
CA VAL A 77 -15.19 -3.82 -4.88
C VAL A 77 -14.98 -3.75 -6.40
N GLY A 78 -13.73 -3.63 -6.84
CA GLY A 78 -13.36 -3.68 -8.25
C GLY A 78 -11.92 -4.16 -8.41
N ALA A 79 -11.67 -4.94 -9.45
CA ALA A 79 -10.33 -5.41 -9.82
C ALA A 79 -10.17 -5.38 -11.33
N THR A 80 -9.08 -4.81 -11.83
CA THR A 80 -8.74 -4.78 -13.25
C THR A 80 -7.28 -5.10 -13.42
N VAL A 81 -6.98 -6.18 -14.14
CA VAL A 81 -5.61 -6.62 -14.44
C VAL A 81 -5.32 -6.39 -15.92
N HIS A 82 -4.12 -5.90 -16.22
CA HIS A 82 -3.63 -5.75 -17.59
C HIS A 82 -2.23 -6.34 -17.71
N PHE A 83 -1.98 -7.13 -18.76
CA PHE A 83 -0.65 -7.66 -19.07
C PHE A 83 -0.13 -6.90 -20.28
N GLU A 84 0.67 -5.87 -20.03
CA GLU A 84 1.26 -5.01 -21.07
C GLU A 84 2.38 -5.74 -21.83
N THR A 85 3.21 -6.50 -21.11
CA THR A 85 4.29 -7.28 -21.71
C THR A 85 4.36 -8.64 -21.06
N HIS A 86 4.44 -9.69 -21.87
CA HIS A 86 4.46 -11.07 -21.42
C HIS A 86 5.21 -11.95 -22.43
N PRO A 87 5.91 -13.01 -21.99
CA PRO A 87 6.77 -13.80 -22.85
C PRO A 87 6.02 -14.85 -23.70
N ASN A 88 4.74 -15.11 -23.41
CA ASN A 88 3.94 -16.10 -24.13
C ASN A 88 2.55 -15.56 -24.47
N ASP A 89 2.05 -15.83 -25.68
CA ASP A 89 0.74 -15.36 -26.17
C ASP A 89 -0.45 -15.86 -25.34
N VAL A 90 -0.26 -16.95 -24.61
CA VAL A 90 -1.31 -17.55 -23.76
C VAL A 90 -1.41 -16.88 -22.39
N CYS A 91 -0.42 -16.09 -21.96
CA CYS A 91 -0.40 -15.47 -20.64
C CYS A 91 -1.65 -14.62 -20.33
N PRO A 92 -2.17 -13.77 -21.24
CA PRO A 92 -3.35 -12.95 -20.97
C PRO A 92 -4.63 -13.74 -20.70
N ARG A 93 -4.71 -15.03 -21.06
CA ARG A 93 -5.93 -15.85 -20.86
C ARG A 93 -6.35 -16.01 -19.39
N ILE A 94 -5.45 -15.70 -18.45
CA ILE A 94 -5.73 -15.77 -17.00
C ILE A 94 -6.22 -14.43 -16.43
N VAL A 95 -6.21 -13.34 -17.21
CA VAL A 95 -6.51 -11.98 -16.71
C VAL A 95 -7.88 -11.91 -16.03
N ASP A 96 -8.93 -12.41 -16.68
CA ASP A 96 -10.30 -12.41 -16.14
C ASP A 96 -10.43 -13.24 -14.85
N HIS A 97 -9.51 -14.18 -14.60
CA HIS A 97 -9.51 -14.98 -13.37
C HIS A 97 -9.36 -14.11 -12.12
N TYR A 98 -8.71 -12.95 -12.25
CA TYR A 98 -8.46 -12.04 -11.14
C TYR A 98 -9.70 -11.26 -10.68
N GLU A 99 -10.84 -11.34 -11.40
CA GLU A 99 -12.13 -10.85 -10.90
C GLU A 99 -12.54 -11.53 -9.57
N LYS A 100 -12.02 -12.74 -9.29
CA LYS A 100 -12.20 -13.44 -8.01
C LYS A 100 -11.61 -12.71 -6.80
N LEU A 101 -10.88 -11.62 -7.00
CA LEU A 101 -10.46 -10.72 -5.94
C LEU A 101 -11.63 -9.90 -5.36
N ILE A 102 -12.67 -9.66 -6.16
CA ILE A 102 -13.84 -8.88 -5.75
C ILE A 102 -14.57 -9.61 -4.61
N GLY A 103 -14.91 -8.88 -3.55
CA GLY A 103 -15.49 -9.40 -2.31
C GLY A 103 -14.46 -9.89 -1.30
N LEU A 104 -13.17 -9.94 -1.62
CA LEU A 104 -12.12 -10.23 -0.64
C LEU A 104 -11.75 -8.97 0.15
N SER A 105 -11.48 -9.13 1.44
CA SER A 105 -10.82 -8.07 2.22
C SER A 105 -9.31 -8.06 1.90
N ILE A 106 -8.76 -6.88 1.59
CA ILE A 106 -7.31 -6.68 1.36
C ILE A 106 -6.50 -6.52 2.67
N ALA A 107 -7.15 -6.77 3.81
CA ALA A 107 -6.53 -6.73 5.13
C ALA A 107 -6.10 -8.14 5.60
N ARG A 108 -6.33 -8.46 6.89
CA ARG A 108 -5.91 -9.73 7.51
C ARG A 108 -6.42 -10.93 6.71
N GLY A 109 -5.51 -11.87 6.41
CA GLY A 109 -5.81 -13.10 5.68
C GLY A 109 -5.73 -13.00 4.15
N PHE A 110 -5.58 -11.79 3.60
CA PHE A 110 -5.53 -11.59 2.14
C PHE A 110 -4.45 -12.42 1.44
N THR A 111 -3.22 -12.39 1.94
CA THR A 111 -2.10 -13.17 1.37
C THR A 111 -2.38 -14.67 1.30
N HIS A 112 -3.10 -15.22 2.28
CA HIS A 112 -3.50 -16.63 2.27
C HIS A 112 -4.52 -16.89 1.15
N ARG A 113 -5.56 -16.05 1.06
CA ARG A 113 -6.58 -16.14 0.00
C ARG A 113 -5.99 -15.99 -1.39
N VAL A 114 -5.04 -15.07 -1.58
CA VAL A 114 -4.31 -14.89 -2.84
C VAL A 114 -3.58 -16.17 -3.23
N ARG A 115 -2.91 -16.86 -2.28
CA ARG A 115 -2.22 -18.13 -2.56
C ARG A 115 -3.19 -19.28 -2.84
N GLU A 116 -4.33 -19.34 -2.14
CA GLU A 116 -5.39 -20.32 -2.42
C GLU A 116 -5.93 -20.15 -3.84
N LEU A 117 -6.29 -18.94 -4.23
CA LEU A 117 -6.93 -18.66 -5.52
C LEU A 117 -5.94 -18.69 -6.69
N PHE A 118 -4.77 -18.07 -6.54
CA PHE A 118 -3.85 -17.75 -7.64
C PHE A 118 -2.47 -18.40 -7.51
N GLY A 119 -2.34 -19.41 -6.63
CA GLY A 119 -1.10 -20.17 -6.44
C GLY A 119 -0.84 -21.17 -7.57
N GLY A 120 0.43 -21.28 -7.96
CA GLY A 120 0.88 -22.23 -8.98
C GLY A 120 0.20 -21.99 -10.34
N PRO A 121 -0.36 -23.02 -10.99
CA PRO A 121 -0.93 -22.89 -12.34
C PRO A 121 -2.25 -22.09 -12.41
N ARG A 122 -2.78 -21.64 -11.26
CA ARG A 122 -4.04 -20.89 -11.17
C ARG A 122 -3.87 -19.38 -11.33
N GLY A 123 -2.64 -18.89 -11.47
CA GLY A 123 -2.34 -17.47 -11.61
C GLY A 123 -1.00 -17.22 -12.27
N CYS A 124 -0.70 -15.95 -12.52
CA CYS A 124 0.62 -15.49 -12.91
C CYS A 124 1.45 -15.21 -11.65
N THR A 125 2.66 -15.79 -11.56
CA THR A 125 3.59 -15.56 -10.45
C THR A 125 3.83 -14.07 -10.19
N HIS A 126 3.95 -13.26 -11.25
CA HIS A 126 4.21 -11.82 -11.16
C HIS A 126 3.04 -11.06 -10.54
N THR A 127 1.81 -11.28 -11.02
CA THR A 127 0.60 -10.64 -10.46
C THR A 127 0.32 -11.14 -9.04
N THR A 128 0.54 -12.43 -8.75
CA THR A 128 0.38 -12.99 -7.41
C THR A 128 1.38 -12.38 -6.41
N ALA A 129 2.62 -12.12 -6.82
CA ALA A 129 3.60 -11.42 -5.99
C ALA A 129 3.26 -9.92 -5.83
N LEU A 130 2.83 -9.26 -6.92
CA LEU A 130 2.39 -7.86 -6.89
C LEU A 130 1.20 -7.68 -5.92
N LEU A 131 0.21 -8.57 -5.94
CA LEU A 131 -0.92 -8.55 -5.00
C LEU A 131 -0.45 -8.56 -3.53
N GLN A 132 0.54 -9.39 -3.20
CA GLN A 132 1.12 -9.43 -1.86
C GLN A 132 1.84 -8.12 -1.51
N ALA A 133 2.51 -7.48 -2.49
CA ALA A 133 3.15 -6.18 -2.31
C ALA A 133 2.14 -5.02 -2.18
N MET A 134 0.95 -5.13 -2.77
CA MET A 134 -0.09 -4.10 -2.71
C MET A 134 -0.83 -4.07 -1.36
N ALA A 135 -0.97 -5.21 -0.68
CA ALA A 135 -1.79 -5.30 0.52
C ALA A 135 -1.34 -4.39 1.68
N PRO A 136 -0.04 -4.28 2.02
CA PRO A 136 0.42 -3.35 3.05
C PRO A 136 0.09 -1.88 2.73
N VAL A 137 0.10 -1.50 1.44
CA VAL A 137 -0.24 -0.13 1.03
C VAL A 137 -1.70 0.18 1.35
N ALA A 138 -2.61 -0.75 1.07
CA ALA A 138 -4.03 -0.60 1.38
C ALA A 138 -4.26 -0.34 2.88
N VAL A 139 -3.62 -1.15 3.73
CA VAL A 139 -3.73 -1.06 5.19
C VAL A 139 -3.15 0.27 5.70
N GLN A 140 -1.99 0.69 5.19
CA GLN A 140 -1.37 1.95 5.59
C GLN A 140 -2.18 3.18 5.15
N CYS A 141 -2.86 3.11 4.00
CA CYS A 141 -3.72 4.20 3.51
C CYS A 141 -4.91 4.48 4.42
N PHE A 142 -5.28 3.59 5.34
CA PHE A 142 -6.37 3.83 6.28
C PHE A 142 -6.16 5.13 7.09
N TRP A 143 -4.95 5.34 7.60
CA TRP A 143 -4.58 6.54 8.34
C TRP A 143 -4.46 7.78 7.43
N SER A 144 -3.97 7.59 6.20
CA SER A 144 -3.88 8.66 5.20
C SER A 144 -5.26 9.17 4.78
N MET A 145 -6.24 8.28 4.62
CA MET A 145 -7.63 8.64 4.30
C MET A 145 -8.24 9.49 5.40
N ARG A 146 -8.02 9.13 6.66
CA ARG A 146 -8.49 9.93 7.81
C ARG A 146 -7.85 11.30 7.88
N ALA A 147 -6.51 11.36 7.78
CA ALA A 147 -5.78 12.63 7.77
C ALA A 147 -6.24 13.55 6.62
N SER A 148 -6.54 12.96 5.46
CA SER A 148 -7.06 13.70 4.32
C SER A 148 -8.53 14.11 4.49
N GLN A 149 -9.37 13.31 5.17
CA GLN A 149 -10.75 13.67 5.52
C GLN A 149 -10.76 14.86 6.49
N SER A 150 -9.99 14.80 7.59
CA SER A 150 -9.89 15.89 8.56
C SER A 150 -9.44 17.21 7.90
N ARG A 151 -8.50 17.17 6.95
CA ARG A 151 -8.10 18.36 6.18
C ARG A 151 -9.24 18.92 5.31
N GLN A 152 -9.93 18.07 4.56
CA GLN A 152 -11.06 18.50 3.72
C GLN A 152 -12.20 19.07 4.57
N GLU A 153 -12.54 18.44 5.69
CA GLU A 153 -13.52 18.95 6.65
C GLU A 153 -13.10 20.30 7.22
N SER A 154 -11.81 20.49 7.56
CA SER A 154 -11.29 21.78 8.03
C SER A 154 -11.37 22.86 6.96
N GLU A 155 -11.06 22.53 5.70
CA GLU A 155 -11.14 23.46 4.57
C GLU A 155 -12.60 23.85 4.25
N LEU A 156 -13.53 22.89 4.33
CA LEU A 156 -14.97 23.11 4.14
C LEU A 156 -15.60 23.90 5.29
N ASN A 157 -15.12 23.70 6.52
CA ASN A 157 -15.61 24.37 7.73
C ASN A 157 -14.85 25.66 8.08
N ALA A 158 -13.93 26.13 7.24
CA ALA A 158 -13.18 27.38 7.43
C ALA A 158 -14.07 28.65 7.50
N GLY A 159 -15.40 28.52 7.37
CA GLY A 159 -16.40 29.58 7.59
C GLY A 159 -17.40 29.34 8.73
N ASN A 160 -17.35 28.20 9.46
CA ASN A 160 -18.29 27.91 10.55
C ASN A 160 -17.55 27.35 11.78
N VAL A 161 -17.52 28.15 12.85
CA VAL A 161 -16.84 27.83 14.11
C VAL A 161 -17.73 26.91 14.96
N SER A 162 -17.52 25.60 14.85
CA SER A 162 -17.50 24.62 15.95
C SER A 162 -17.57 23.20 15.40
N PHE A 163 -16.50 22.73 14.76
CA PHE A 163 -16.35 21.28 14.61
C PHE A 163 -15.95 20.74 16.00
N VAL A 164 -16.87 20.05 16.66
CA VAL A 164 -16.54 19.26 17.86
C VAL A 164 -16.30 17.84 17.36
N PRO A 165 -15.05 17.36 17.33
CA PRO A 165 -14.78 15.99 16.91
C PRO A 165 -15.60 15.02 17.75
N ARG A 166 -16.37 14.13 17.12
CA ARG A 166 -17.14 13.12 17.86
C ARG A 166 -16.18 12.27 18.70
N GLU A 167 -16.41 12.20 20.01
CA GLU A 167 -15.69 11.26 20.85
C GLU A 167 -16.04 9.82 20.42
N LEU A 168 -15.00 9.07 20.06
CA LEU A 168 -15.12 7.68 19.69
C LEU A 168 -15.35 6.84 20.94
N THR A 169 -16.22 5.85 20.85
CA THR A 169 -16.38 4.86 21.92
C THR A 169 -15.11 4.04 22.09
N GLU A 170 -14.93 3.37 23.24
CA GLU A 170 -13.78 2.48 23.44
C GLU A 170 -13.76 1.33 22.43
N GLU A 171 -14.93 0.84 22.03
CA GLU A 171 -15.06 -0.17 20.97
C GLU A 171 -14.58 0.37 19.62
N GLU A 172 -14.97 1.60 19.28
CA GLU A 172 -14.51 2.25 18.06
C GLU A 172 -13.01 2.47 18.10
N LYS A 173 -12.46 3.04 19.18
CA LYS A 173 -11.02 3.23 19.38
C LYS A 173 -10.26 1.91 19.21
N ARG A 174 -10.76 0.83 19.80
CA ARG A 174 -10.21 -0.53 19.65
C ARG A 174 -10.23 -0.97 18.19
N ALA A 175 -11.36 -0.83 17.51
CA ALA A 175 -11.50 -1.19 16.10
C ALA A 175 -10.50 -0.45 15.19
N GLN A 176 -10.14 0.80 15.53
CA GLN A 176 -9.20 1.59 14.73
C GLN A 176 -7.79 1.02 14.65
N TRP A 177 -7.29 0.47 15.76
CA TRP A 177 -5.95 -0.11 15.78
C TRP A 177 -5.97 -1.63 15.64
N ALA A 178 -7.09 -2.30 15.94
CA ALA A 178 -7.24 -3.75 15.81
C ALA A 178 -7.03 -4.26 14.37
N MET A 179 -7.23 -3.42 13.36
CA MET A 179 -6.91 -3.76 11.96
C MET A 179 -5.43 -4.01 11.71
N ASN A 180 -4.54 -3.42 12.53
CA ASN A 180 -3.10 -3.63 12.40
C ASN A 180 -2.63 -4.88 13.15
N LEU A 181 -3.43 -5.51 14.01
CA LEU A 181 -2.98 -6.66 14.78
C LEU A 181 -2.48 -7.78 13.88
N ASN A 182 -1.33 -8.33 14.23
CA ASN A 182 -0.61 -9.38 13.52
C ASN A 182 -0.27 -9.04 12.05
N THR A 183 -0.15 -7.75 11.73
CA THR A 183 0.32 -7.30 10.40
C THR A 183 1.84 -7.13 10.32
N CYS A 184 2.51 -6.91 11.45
CA CYS A 184 3.97 -6.91 11.58
C CYS A 184 4.39 -7.21 13.02
N HIS A 185 5.70 -7.37 13.27
CA HIS A 185 6.26 -7.69 14.58
C HIS A 185 5.89 -6.67 15.69
N VAL A 186 5.71 -5.39 15.35
CA VAL A 186 5.28 -4.35 16.32
C VAL A 186 3.81 -4.53 16.71
N TRP A 187 2.99 -5.05 15.80
CA TRP A 187 1.55 -5.23 16.02
C TRP A 187 1.18 -6.65 16.45
N ASP A 188 2.13 -7.43 16.96
CA ASP A 188 1.84 -8.70 17.61
C ASP A 188 0.78 -8.49 18.71
N GLU A 189 -0.32 -9.23 18.64
CA GLU A 189 -1.43 -9.09 19.57
C GLU A 189 -1.07 -9.42 21.03
N GLU A 190 -0.03 -10.23 21.22
CA GLU A 190 0.57 -10.60 22.50
C GLU A 190 1.84 -9.79 22.81
N GLY A 191 2.24 -8.87 21.91
CA GLY A 191 3.45 -8.07 22.05
C GLY A 191 3.29 -6.86 22.97
N GLU A 192 4.42 -6.40 23.52
CA GLU A 192 4.52 -5.27 24.45
C GLU A 192 3.83 -4.01 23.90
N PHE A 193 4.03 -3.69 22.62
CA PHE A 193 3.44 -2.50 22.01
C PHE A 193 1.90 -2.50 22.06
N VAL A 194 1.28 -3.66 21.81
CA VAL A 194 -0.18 -3.81 21.88
C VAL A 194 -0.68 -3.83 23.33
N GLU A 195 0.08 -4.44 24.24
CA GLU A 195 -0.23 -4.41 25.68
C GLU A 195 -0.28 -2.97 26.22
N ARG A 196 0.70 -2.14 25.86
CA ARG A 196 0.72 -0.71 26.21
C ARG A 196 -0.53 0.02 25.72
N ILE A 197 -0.96 -0.23 24.48
CA ILE A 197 -2.22 0.33 23.94
C ILE A 197 -3.43 -0.14 24.76
N LYS A 198 -3.51 -1.45 25.08
CA LYS A 198 -4.60 -2.02 25.88
C LYS A 198 -4.65 -1.40 27.30
N ASN A 199 -3.49 -1.03 27.84
CA ASN A 199 -3.35 -0.35 29.13
C ASN A 199 -3.66 1.16 29.08
N GLY A 200 -4.06 1.68 27.91
CA GLY A 200 -4.41 3.09 27.72
C GLY A 200 -3.20 4.02 27.57
N GLU A 201 -2.00 3.47 27.36
CA GLU A 201 -0.82 4.30 27.14
C GLU A 201 -0.93 5.10 25.84
N GLN A 202 -0.41 6.34 25.90
CA GLN A 202 -0.41 7.21 24.75
C GLN A 202 0.75 6.88 23.80
N LEU A 203 0.41 6.53 22.57
CA LEU A 203 1.29 5.89 21.59
C LEU A 203 2.57 6.60 21.05
N ALA A 204 3.13 7.69 21.56
CA ALA A 204 4.08 8.54 20.81
C ALA A 204 3.76 8.85 19.30
N PRO A 205 4.40 9.85 18.67
CA PRO A 205 4.39 9.98 17.20
C PRO A 205 5.34 8.97 16.54
N PRO A 206 5.02 8.49 15.32
CA PRO A 206 5.97 7.72 14.51
C PRO A 206 7.29 8.48 14.33
N LEU A 207 8.40 7.74 14.23
CA LEU A 207 9.75 8.33 14.18
C LEU A 207 9.92 9.33 13.03
N PHE A 208 9.42 9.00 11.83
CA PHE A 208 9.51 9.89 10.67
C PHE A 208 8.74 11.21 10.90
N ALA A 209 7.60 11.15 11.59
CA ALA A 209 6.77 12.32 11.86
C ALA A 209 7.46 13.20 12.90
N ARG A 210 7.99 12.58 13.97
CA ARG A 210 8.78 13.26 14.99
C ARG A 210 9.98 13.99 14.41
N GLN A 211 10.78 13.30 13.58
CA GLN A 211 11.95 13.90 12.95
C GLN A 211 11.53 15.07 12.04
N ARG A 212 10.50 14.87 11.21
CA ARG A 212 10.01 15.94 10.32
C ARG A 212 9.48 17.14 11.09
N MET A 213 8.84 16.94 12.23
CA MET A 213 8.39 18.04 13.09
C MET A 213 9.57 18.85 13.62
N ILE A 214 10.62 18.17 14.10
CA ILE A 214 11.86 18.81 14.56
C ILE A 214 12.51 19.62 13.42
N ASP A 215 12.65 19.02 12.24
CA ASP A 215 13.26 19.69 11.07
C ASP A 215 12.49 20.96 10.67
N LEU A 216 11.18 20.99 10.91
CA LEU A 216 10.30 22.14 10.64
C LEU A 216 10.19 23.12 11.83
N GLY A 217 10.85 22.85 12.96
CA GLY A 217 10.80 23.68 14.16
C GLY A 217 9.51 23.54 14.99
N TYR A 218 8.76 22.46 14.83
CA TYR A 218 7.55 22.16 15.61
C TYR A 218 7.85 21.24 16.80
N ASP A 219 7.05 21.37 17.87
CA ASP A 219 7.06 20.43 19.01
C ASP A 219 6.42 19.09 18.61
N PRO A 220 7.15 17.96 18.64
CA PRO A 220 6.61 16.65 18.28
C PRO A 220 5.37 16.21 19.06
N GLU A 221 5.16 16.70 20.29
CA GLU A 221 3.98 16.36 21.08
C GLU A 221 2.67 16.90 20.46
N GLU A 222 2.76 17.91 19.59
CA GLU A 222 1.62 18.45 18.84
C GLU A 222 1.18 17.58 17.64
N TRP A 223 1.88 16.47 17.34
CA TRP A 223 1.54 15.66 16.17
C TRP A 223 0.07 15.21 16.17
N ARG A 224 -0.45 14.82 17.34
CA ARG A 224 -1.82 14.28 17.46
C ARG A 224 -2.89 15.35 17.29
N SER A 225 -2.69 16.55 17.82
CA SER A 225 -3.67 17.64 17.65
C SER A 225 -3.78 18.02 16.18
N ARG A 226 -2.65 18.07 15.47
CA ARG A 226 -2.60 18.37 14.03
C ARG A 226 -3.24 17.30 13.14
N MET A 227 -3.20 16.04 13.57
CA MET A 227 -3.81 14.93 12.84
C MET A 227 -5.31 14.76 13.11
N ARG A 228 -5.85 15.40 14.17
CA ARG A 228 -7.26 15.25 14.55
C ARG A 228 -8.21 16.20 13.82
N GLY A 229 -7.74 17.37 13.37
CA GLY A 229 -8.60 18.37 12.71
C GLY A 229 -9.71 18.85 13.64
#